data_AF-A0A7D3WMN5-F1
#
_entry.id   AF-A0A7D3WMN5-F1
#
_cell.length_a   1.000
_cell.length_b   1.000
_cell.length_c   1.000
_cell.angle_alpha   90.00
_cell.angle_beta   90.00
_cell.angle_gamma   90.00
#
_symmetry.space_group_name_H-M   'P 1'
#
loop_
_entity.id
_entity.type
_entity.pdbx_description
1 polymer ?
#
loop_
_entity_poly.entity_id
_entity_poly.type
_entity_poly.pdbx_seq_one_letter_code
_entity_poly.pdbx_strand_id
1 'polypeptide(L)'
;MEPTVYLAARAKKKEWAKNLDTACLVINCASAFTIFGARIVKNFTIFKLSLITLGAFTSIQIVLGLLSSKKWAGIYYPKIAEVIALNEQLLLIGPQEIFLNKLKSIVVNTDGYSGQVVPGRRAALSGNGKITVVFKDTGEEAAYLITVKSDDELKKLRQLSEAWRNQGLTAFIIN
;
A
#
# COMPACT_ATOMS: atom_id res chain seq x y z
N MET A 1 -21.46 3.39 23.71
CA MET A 1 -21.01 2.67 22.51
C MET A 1 -19.53 2.90 22.40
N GLU A 2 -18.72 1.85 22.51
CA GLU A 2 -17.26 1.96 22.42
C GLU A 2 -16.87 2.48 21.01
N PRO A 3 -15.99 3.49 20.90
CA PRO A 3 -15.67 4.10 19.62
C PRO A 3 -14.86 3.11 18.76
N THR A 4 -15.54 2.36 17.90
CA THR A 4 -14.87 1.50 16.92
C THR A 4 -14.60 2.29 15.64
N VAL A 5 -13.34 2.39 15.24
CA VAL A 5 -12.94 3.01 13.97
C VAL A 5 -12.64 1.91 12.97
N TYR A 6 -13.34 1.96 11.85
CA TYR A 6 -13.16 1.03 10.73
C TYR A 6 -12.34 1.71 9.65
N LEU A 7 -11.10 1.27 9.46
CA LEU A 7 -10.21 1.78 8.44
C LEU A 7 -10.12 0.81 7.28
N ALA A 8 -10.16 1.34 6.06
CA ALA A 8 -9.92 0.52 4.88
C ALA A 8 -8.43 0.16 4.82
N ALA A 9 -8.09 -1.13 4.88
CA ALA A 9 -6.72 -1.55 4.68
C ALA A 9 -6.33 -1.37 3.21
N ARG A 10 -5.19 -0.74 2.98
CA ARG A 10 -4.59 -0.63 1.66
C ARG A 10 -3.67 -1.82 1.45
N ALA A 11 -3.85 -2.53 0.35
CA ALA A 11 -2.92 -3.59 0.04
C ALA A 11 -1.63 -3.03 -0.57
N LYS A 12 -0.49 -3.53 -0.09
CA LYS A 12 0.81 -3.36 -0.75
C LYS A 12 0.77 -4.18 -2.05
N LYS A 13 1.19 -3.60 -3.19
CA LYS A 13 1.40 -4.37 -4.44
C LYS A 13 2.32 -5.54 -4.07
N LYS A 14 1.92 -6.79 -4.34
CA LYS A 14 2.72 -7.97 -3.97
C LYS A 14 4.14 -7.80 -4.51
N GLU A 15 5.13 -8.15 -3.71
CA GLU A 15 6.54 -7.89 -4.01
C GLU A 15 6.99 -8.53 -5.32
N TRP A 16 6.49 -9.74 -5.63
CA TRP A 16 6.73 -10.40 -6.92
C TRP A 16 6.26 -9.56 -8.12
N ALA A 17 5.14 -8.85 -7.99
CA ALA A 17 4.57 -8.07 -9.08
C ALA A 17 5.34 -6.76 -9.30
N LYS A 18 5.92 -6.20 -8.23
CA LYS A 18 6.85 -5.06 -8.33
C LYS A 18 8.17 -5.51 -8.97
N ASN A 19 8.69 -6.67 -8.56
CA ASN A 19 9.93 -7.22 -9.09
C ASN A 19 9.79 -7.60 -10.58
N LEU A 20 8.67 -8.20 -10.97
CA LEU A 20 8.34 -8.53 -12.36
C LEU A 20 8.26 -7.28 -13.24
N ASP A 21 7.53 -6.26 -12.79
CA ASP A 21 7.38 -4.98 -13.50
C ASP A 21 8.74 -4.29 -13.71
N THR A 22 9.59 -4.31 -12.67
CA THR A 22 10.96 -3.78 -12.70
C THR A 22 11.84 -4.57 -13.66
N ALA A 23 11.78 -5.91 -13.63
CA ALA A 23 12.54 -6.77 -14.53
C ALA A 23 12.13 -6.55 -16.00
N CYS A 24 10.83 -6.43 -16.27
CA CYS A 24 10.33 -6.11 -17.62
C CYS A 24 10.87 -4.76 -18.11
N LEU A 25 10.93 -3.75 -17.24
CA LEU A 25 11.47 -2.44 -17.59
C LEU A 25 12.96 -2.51 -17.95
N VAL A 26 13.76 -3.23 -17.16
CA VAL A 26 15.19 -3.43 -17.43
C VAL A 26 15.41 -4.14 -18.76
N ILE A 27 14.64 -5.20 -19.03
CA ILE A 27 14.72 -5.95 -20.30
C ILE A 27 14.30 -5.09 -21.49
N ASN A 28 13.27 -4.25 -21.33
CA ASN A 28 12.86 -3.30 -22.37
C ASN A 28 13.94 -2.26 -22.65
N CYS A 29 14.60 -1.71 -21.62
CA CYS A 29 15.73 -0.79 -21.80
C CYS A 29 16.89 -1.48 -22.53
N ALA A 30 17.29 -2.69 -22.11
CA ALA A 30 18.34 -3.46 -22.78
C ALA A 30 17.98 -3.80 -24.24
N SER A 31 16.71 -4.14 -24.49
CA SER A 31 16.19 -4.39 -25.84
C SER A 31 16.23 -3.13 -26.71
N ALA A 32 15.91 -1.95 -26.16
CA ALA A 32 16.03 -0.69 -26.88
C ALA A 32 17.50 -0.35 -27.23
N PHE A 33 18.44 -0.57 -26.31
CA PHE A 33 19.87 -0.40 -26.58
C PHE A 33 20.37 -1.36 -27.67
N THR A 34 19.93 -2.62 -27.65
CA THR A 34 20.32 -3.60 -28.67
C THR A 34 19.68 -3.32 -30.03
N ILE A 35 18.46 -2.79 -30.10
CA ILE A 35 17.85 -2.28 -31.35
C ILE A 35 18.72 -1.17 -31.95
N PHE A 36 19.15 -0.21 -31.11
CA PHE A 36 20.00 0.88 -31.54
C PHE A 36 21.36 0.38 -32.05
N GLY A 37 22.03 -0.49 -31.29
CA GLY A 37 23.31 -1.10 -31.68
C GLY A 37 23.20 -1.97 -32.94
N ALA A 38 22.16 -2.79 -33.05
CA ALA A 38 21.92 -3.64 -34.22
C ALA A 38 21.70 -2.83 -35.50
N ARG A 39 21.07 -1.64 -35.37
CA ARG A 39 20.90 -0.72 -36.49
C ARG A 39 22.21 -0.09 -36.94
N ILE A 40 23.13 0.23 -36.01
CA ILE A 40 24.48 0.73 -36.32
C ILE A 40 25.30 -0.33 -37.05
N VAL A 41 25.29 -1.57 -36.55
CA VAL A 41 26.07 -2.69 -37.10
C VAL A 41 25.38 -3.33 -38.33
N LYS A 42 24.20 -2.84 -38.71
CA LYS A 42 23.36 -3.38 -39.80
C LYS A 42 23.05 -4.89 -39.66
N ASN A 43 22.96 -5.37 -38.43
CA ASN A 43 22.63 -6.77 -38.15
C ASN A 43 21.12 -6.94 -38.02
N PHE A 44 20.49 -7.37 -39.11
CA PHE A 44 19.04 -7.49 -39.21
C PHE A 44 18.44 -8.58 -38.31
N THR A 45 19.21 -9.64 -38.03
CA THR A 45 18.78 -10.75 -37.16
C THR A 45 18.67 -10.28 -35.71
N ILE A 46 19.69 -9.59 -35.20
CA ILE A 46 19.69 -9.03 -33.84
C ILE A 46 18.58 -7.97 -33.71
N PHE A 47 18.41 -7.12 -34.73
CA PHE A 47 17.36 -6.12 -34.75
C PHE A 47 15.95 -6.72 -34.61
N LYS A 48 15.64 -7.77 -35.39
CA LYS A 48 14.34 -8.48 -35.30
C LYS A 48 14.12 -9.09 -33.92
N LEU A 49 15.15 -9.75 -33.39
CA LEU A 49 15.05 -10.47 -32.12
C LEU A 49 14.81 -9.50 -30.96
N SER A 50 15.53 -8.37 -30.92
CA SER A 50 15.33 -7.31 -29.93
C SER A 50 13.96 -6.61 -30.05
N LEU A 51 13.39 -6.52 -31.25
CA LEU A 51 12.06 -5.95 -31.44
C LEU A 51 10.96 -6.87 -30.91
N ILE A 52 11.11 -8.18 -31.13
CA ILE A 52 10.20 -9.21 -30.60
C ILE A 52 10.25 -9.23 -29.07
N THR A 53 11.45 -9.18 -28.47
CA THR A 53 11.58 -9.14 -27.00
C THR A 53 10.94 -7.89 -26.43
N LEU A 54 11.19 -6.71 -27.01
CA LEU A 54 10.56 -5.47 -26.56
C LEU A 54 9.03 -5.53 -26.66
N GLY A 55 8.48 -6.05 -27.76
CA GLY A 55 7.04 -6.24 -27.92
C GLY A 55 6.43 -7.20 -26.89
N ALA A 56 7.09 -8.31 -26.61
CA ALA A 56 6.62 -9.29 -25.64
C ALA A 56 6.61 -8.72 -24.21
N PHE A 57 7.69 -8.09 -23.76
CA PHE A 57 7.78 -7.56 -22.39
C PHE A 57 6.94 -6.30 -22.16
N THR A 58 6.76 -5.46 -23.17
CA THR A 58 5.77 -4.35 -23.10
C THR A 58 4.34 -4.87 -23.02
N SER A 59 3.98 -5.93 -23.76
CA SER A 59 2.65 -6.54 -23.65
C SER A 59 2.38 -7.10 -22.24
N ILE A 60 3.39 -7.72 -21.61
CA ILE A 60 3.32 -8.16 -20.22
C ILE A 60 3.04 -6.94 -19.32
N GLN A 61 3.82 -5.87 -19.42
CA GLN A 61 3.60 -4.65 -18.61
C GLN A 61 2.20 -4.05 -18.78
N ILE A 62 1.66 -4.02 -20.00
CA ILE A 62 0.30 -3.55 -20.28
C ILE A 62 -0.72 -4.46 -19.59
N VAL A 63 -0.54 -5.78 -19.65
CA VAL A 63 -1.43 -6.74 -18.96
C VAL A 63 -1.34 -6.56 -17.45
N LEU A 64 -0.14 -6.40 -16.88
CA LEU A 64 0.02 -6.10 -15.44
C LEU A 64 -0.68 -4.78 -15.06
N GLY A 65 -0.59 -3.76 -15.91
CA GLY A 65 -1.29 -2.49 -15.74
C GLY A 65 -2.82 -2.62 -15.80
N LEU A 66 -3.35 -3.37 -16.76
CA LEU A 66 -4.78 -3.64 -16.90
C LEU A 66 -5.33 -4.50 -15.76
N LEU A 67 -4.55 -5.47 -15.28
CA LEU A 67 -4.89 -6.27 -14.10
C LEU A 67 -4.88 -5.43 -12.82
N SER A 68 -4.08 -4.36 -12.77
CA SER A 68 -4.11 -3.42 -11.64
C SER A 68 -5.32 -2.48 -11.66
N SER A 69 -5.83 -2.14 -12.86
CA SER A 69 -6.95 -1.19 -13.02
C SER A 69 -8.33 -1.87 -12.95
N LYS A 70 -8.46 -3.11 -13.43
CA LYS A 70 -9.68 -3.91 -13.21
C LYS A 70 -9.63 -4.50 -11.81
N LYS A 71 -10.78 -4.58 -11.12
CA LYS A 71 -10.98 -5.08 -9.74
C LYS A 71 -10.54 -6.54 -9.46
N TRP A 72 -9.70 -7.13 -10.30
CA TRP A 72 -9.01 -8.42 -10.12
C TRP A 72 -7.80 -8.30 -9.17
N ALA A 73 -7.88 -7.32 -8.27
CA ALA A 73 -6.89 -6.97 -7.28
C ALA A 73 -6.50 -8.16 -6.39
N GLY A 74 -7.36 -9.17 -6.20
CA GLY A 74 -7.06 -10.35 -5.36
C GLY A 74 -5.84 -11.17 -5.81
N ILE A 75 -5.44 -11.09 -7.08
CA ILE A 75 -4.22 -11.75 -7.58
C ILE A 75 -2.98 -10.90 -7.24
N TYR A 76 -3.10 -9.58 -7.33
CA TYR A 76 -2.03 -8.58 -7.27
C TYR A 76 -1.75 -7.98 -5.90
N TYR A 77 -2.77 -7.99 -5.07
CA TYR A 77 -2.82 -7.46 -3.72
C TYR A 77 -3.17 -8.64 -2.80
N PRO A 78 -2.49 -8.85 -1.67
CA PRO A 78 -2.94 -9.84 -0.69
C PRO A 78 -4.42 -9.60 -0.36
N LYS A 79 -5.21 -10.67 -0.17
CA LYS A 79 -6.60 -10.54 0.30
C LYS A 79 -6.57 -9.62 1.51
N ILE A 80 -7.21 -8.47 1.34
CA ILE A 80 -7.25 -7.39 2.31
C ILE A 80 -7.95 -7.95 3.54
N ALA A 81 -7.44 -7.70 4.74
CA ALA A 81 -8.33 -7.58 5.89
C ALA A 81 -9.25 -6.40 5.55
N GLU A 82 -10.39 -6.66 4.89
CA GLU A 82 -11.20 -5.68 4.16
C GLU A 82 -11.45 -4.39 4.97
N VAL A 83 -11.45 -4.54 6.30
CA VAL A 83 -11.52 -3.48 7.27
C VAL A 83 -10.58 -3.81 8.45
N ILE A 84 -9.76 -2.84 8.87
CA ILE A 84 -9.08 -2.86 10.17
C ILE A 84 -10.00 -2.14 11.16
N ALA A 85 -10.50 -2.86 12.16
CA ALA A 85 -11.29 -2.25 13.22
C ALA A 85 -10.41 -1.97 14.43
N LEU A 86 -10.44 -0.73 14.91
CA LEU A 86 -9.70 -0.27 16.07
C LEU A 86 -10.69 0.05 17.17
N ASN A 87 -10.51 -0.56 18.34
CA ASN A 87 -11.27 -0.25 19.54
C ASN A 87 -10.31 0.03 20.71
N GLU A 88 -10.83 0.44 21.86
CA GLU A 88 -10.11 0.75 23.09
C GLU A 88 -9.43 -0.46 23.74
N GLN A 89 -9.78 -1.68 23.36
CA GLN A 89 -9.30 -2.92 24.00
C GLN A 89 -8.59 -3.87 23.03
N LEU A 90 -8.93 -3.81 21.74
CA LEU A 90 -8.47 -4.75 20.73
C LEU A 90 -8.39 -4.10 19.34
N LEU A 91 -7.58 -4.72 18.49
CA LEU A 91 -7.34 -4.37 17.11
C LEU A 91 -7.70 -5.60 16.24
N LEU A 92 -8.68 -5.45 15.36
CA LEU A 92 -9.14 -6.50 14.43
C LEU A 92 -8.51 -6.29 13.06
N ILE A 93 -7.79 -7.29 12.57
CA ILE A 93 -7.21 -7.32 11.23
C ILE A 93 -7.75 -8.54 10.50
N GLY A 94 -8.88 -8.38 9.82
CA GLY A 94 -9.55 -9.50 9.17
C GLY A 94 -10.00 -10.52 10.23
N PRO A 95 -9.57 -11.79 10.17
CA PRO A 95 -9.92 -12.81 11.18
C PRO A 95 -9.03 -12.78 12.42
N GLN A 96 -7.98 -11.95 12.46
CA GLN A 96 -7.05 -11.90 13.59
C GLN A 96 -7.48 -10.84 14.60
N GLU A 97 -7.58 -11.24 15.86
CA GLU A 97 -7.83 -10.35 16.99
C GLU A 97 -6.54 -10.14 17.79
N ILE A 98 -6.11 -8.88 17.88
CA ILE A 98 -4.92 -8.48 18.62
C ILE A 98 -5.35 -7.64 19.82
N PHE A 99 -5.21 -8.20 21.02
CA PHE A 99 -5.49 -7.47 22.26
C PHE A 99 -4.39 -6.44 22.53
N LEU A 100 -4.80 -5.23 22.95
CA LEU A 100 -3.86 -4.12 23.21
C LEU A 100 -2.92 -4.40 24.38
N ASN A 101 -3.31 -5.25 25.33
CA ASN A 101 -2.46 -5.64 26.44
C ASN A 101 -1.17 -6.36 26.00
N LYS A 102 -1.18 -7.00 24.83
CA LYS A 102 -0.02 -7.65 24.18
C LYS A 102 0.86 -6.67 23.40
N LEU A 103 0.43 -5.42 23.21
CA LEU A 103 1.13 -4.43 22.39
C LEU A 103 1.91 -3.45 23.26
N LYS A 104 3.16 -3.20 22.88
CA LYS A 104 4.04 -2.20 23.50
C LYS A 104 3.71 -0.80 22.98
N SER A 105 3.49 -0.67 21.68
CA SER A 105 3.16 0.59 21.04
C SER A 105 2.29 0.42 19.81
N ILE A 106 1.53 1.47 19.50
CA ILE A 106 0.75 1.62 18.26
C ILE A 106 1.02 3.01 17.72
N VAL A 107 1.52 3.10 16.49
CA VAL A 107 1.78 4.37 15.82
C VAL A 107 0.98 4.40 14.52
N VAL A 108 0.12 5.40 14.38
CA VAL A 108 -0.65 5.63 13.16
C VAL A 108 -0.05 6.85 12.46
N ASN A 109 0.62 6.64 11.34
CA ASN A 109 1.14 7.71 10.50
C ASN A 109 0.20 7.91 9.33
N THR A 110 -0.34 9.11 9.14
CA THR A 110 -1.26 9.41 8.04
C THR A 110 -0.82 10.69 7.35
N ASP A 111 -0.95 10.78 6.03
CA ASP A 111 -0.68 12.02 5.29
C ASP A 111 -1.81 13.07 5.48
N GLY A 112 -2.70 12.85 6.46
CA GLY A 112 -3.89 13.64 6.75
C GLY A 112 -5.06 13.42 5.78
N TYR A 113 -6.26 13.81 6.20
CA TYR A 113 -7.42 13.98 5.32
C TYR A 113 -7.54 15.47 4.98
N SER A 114 -7.38 15.82 3.70
CA SER A 114 -7.36 17.22 3.25
C SER A 114 -8.75 17.75 2.88
N GLY A 115 -9.83 17.27 3.52
CA GLY A 115 -11.24 17.39 3.12
C GLY A 115 -11.80 18.75 2.69
N GLN A 116 -11.02 19.82 2.75
CA GLN A 116 -11.34 21.08 2.10
C GLN A 116 -11.11 20.97 0.60
N VAL A 117 -12.21 20.79 -0.14
CA VAL A 117 -12.26 21.15 -1.56
C VAL A 117 -12.05 22.66 -1.66
N VAL A 118 -10.80 23.10 -1.76
CA VAL A 118 -10.50 24.48 -2.13
C VAL A 118 -11.03 24.68 -3.54
N PRO A 119 -11.92 25.67 -3.80
CA PRO A 119 -12.42 25.95 -5.14
C PRO A 119 -11.24 26.11 -6.11
N GLY A 120 -11.16 25.25 -7.13
CA GLY A 120 -10.08 25.28 -8.13
C GLY A 120 -8.88 24.33 -7.88
N ARG A 121 -8.82 23.59 -6.76
CA ARG A 121 -7.86 22.48 -6.58
C ARG A 121 -8.59 21.15 -6.40
N ARG A 122 -8.13 20.10 -7.09
CA ARG A 122 -8.55 18.72 -6.77
C ARG A 122 -7.99 18.35 -5.40
N ALA A 123 -8.77 18.51 -4.34
CA ALA A 123 -8.42 18.00 -3.01
C ALA A 123 -8.47 16.47 -3.03
N ALA A 124 -7.54 15.83 -2.33
CA ALA A 124 -7.58 14.38 -2.16
C ALA A 124 -8.78 14.05 -1.25
N LEU A 125 -9.72 13.25 -1.77
CA LEU A 125 -10.92 12.79 -1.07
C LEU A 125 -10.62 11.73 0.01
N SER A 126 -9.35 11.42 0.27
CA SER A 126 -8.90 10.44 1.27
C SER A 126 -7.42 10.62 1.60
N GLY A 127 -7.05 10.40 2.86
CA GLY A 127 -5.67 10.33 3.33
C GLY A 127 -5.12 8.91 3.28
N ASN A 128 -3.87 8.73 2.84
CA ASN A 128 -3.18 7.46 2.99
C ASN A 128 -2.45 7.42 4.33
N GLY A 129 -2.25 6.22 4.88
CA GLY A 129 -1.48 6.07 6.11
C GLY A 129 -0.94 4.66 6.32
N LYS A 130 -0.29 4.49 7.47
CA LYS A 130 0.32 3.26 7.96
C LYS A 130 0.09 3.15 9.47
N ILE A 131 -0.42 2.02 9.91
CA ILE A 131 -0.44 1.60 11.31
C ILE A 131 0.78 0.71 11.54
N THR A 132 1.65 1.09 12.45
CA THR A 132 2.73 0.25 12.97
C THR A 132 2.34 -0.19 14.39
N VAL A 133 2.42 -1.48 14.67
CA VAL A 133 2.22 -2.06 16.01
C VAL A 133 3.48 -2.81 16.43
N VAL A 134 3.84 -2.72 17.71
CA VAL A 134 4.99 -3.44 18.28
C VAL A 134 4.50 -4.33 19.41
N PHE A 135 4.84 -5.61 19.40
CA PHE A 135 4.44 -6.58 20.43
C PHE A 135 5.36 -6.52 21.66
N LYS A 136 4.80 -6.67 22.87
CA LYS A 136 5.57 -6.64 24.13
C LYS A 136 6.53 -7.83 24.25
N ASP A 137 6.04 -9.03 23.92
CA ASP A 137 6.74 -10.28 24.24
C ASP A 137 7.84 -10.61 23.22
N THR A 138 7.59 -10.33 21.93
CA THR A 138 8.52 -10.66 20.85
C THR A 138 9.35 -9.45 20.38
N GLY A 139 8.89 -8.23 20.67
CA GLY A 139 9.46 -7.01 20.09
C GLY A 139 9.24 -6.88 18.58
N GLU A 140 8.44 -7.78 17.99
CA GLU A 140 8.18 -7.81 16.55
C GLU A 140 7.37 -6.58 16.14
N GLU A 141 7.74 -5.96 15.01
CA GLU A 141 7.01 -4.84 14.41
C GLU A 141 6.14 -5.34 13.24
N ALA A 142 4.84 -5.09 13.32
CA ALA A 142 3.92 -5.33 12.23
C ALA A 142 3.38 -4.01 11.67
N ALA A 143 3.27 -3.93 10.35
CA ALA A 143 2.93 -2.72 9.61
C ALA A 143 1.75 -2.96 8.65
N TYR A 144 0.71 -2.15 8.79
CA TYR A 144 -0.51 -2.22 7.99
C TYR A 144 -0.78 -0.90 7.30
N LEU A 145 -0.92 -0.91 5.98
CA LEU A 145 -1.27 0.29 5.25
C LEU A 145 -2.77 0.53 5.35
N ILE A 146 -3.18 1.79 5.52
CA ILE A 146 -4.56 2.20 5.72
C ILE A 146 -4.93 3.37 4.81
N THR A 147 -6.24 3.58 4.65
CA THR A 147 -6.81 4.76 4.03
C THR A 147 -7.83 5.37 4.99
N VAL A 148 -7.67 6.66 5.28
CA VAL A 148 -8.58 7.49 6.07
C VAL A 148 -9.50 8.23 5.10
N LYS A 149 -10.79 7.95 5.15
CA LYS A 149 -11.79 8.47 4.20
C LYS A 149 -12.48 9.73 4.67
N SER A 150 -12.34 10.10 5.95
CA SER A 150 -13.02 11.26 6.51
C SER A 150 -12.26 11.90 7.67
N ASP A 151 -12.52 13.18 7.91
CA ASP A 151 -12.04 13.89 9.11
C ASP A 151 -12.58 13.27 10.40
N ASP A 152 -13.78 12.68 10.36
CA ASP A 152 -14.38 12.03 11.52
C ASP A 152 -13.64 10.74 11.91
N GLU A 153 -13.19 9.95 10.93
CA GLU A 153 -12.30 8.80 11.19
C GLU A 153 -11.00 9.26 11.86
N LEU A 154 -10.40 10.35 11.37
CA LEU A 154 -9.16 10.89 11.95
C LEU A 154 -9.37 11.40 13.39
N LYS A 155 -10.49 12.08 13.67
CA LYS A 155 -10.84 12.54 15.03
C LYS A 155 -11.05 11.36 15.98
N LYS A 156 -11.77 10.31 15.55
CA LYS A 156 -11.97 9.11 16.37
C LYS A 156 -10.66 8.36 16.62
N LEU A 157 -9.76 8.31 15.65
CA LEU A 157 -8.41 7.78 15.87
C LEU A 157 -7.69 8.57 16.98
N ARG A 158 -7.74 9.90 16.94
CA ARG A 158 -7.10 10.76 17.96
C ARG A 158 -7.65 10.47 19.36
N GLN A 159 -8.98 10.31 19.48
CA GLN A 159 -9.63 9.91 20.73
C GLN A 159 -9.17 8.53 21.21
N LEU A 160 -9.11 7.54 20.31
CA LEU A 160 -8.60 6.20 20.64
C LEU A 160 -7.14 6.23 21.09
N SER A 161 -6.29 7.02 20.43
CA SER A 161 -4.89 7.19 20.84
C SER A 161 -4.74 7.76 22.24
N GLU A 162 -5.63 8.66 22.65
CA GLU A 162 -5.66 9.18 24.03
C GLU A 162 -6.12 8.10 25.01
N ALA A 163 -7.17 7.34 24.68
CA ALA A 163 -7.63 6.22 25.50
C ALA A 163 -6.56 5.15 25.71
N TRP A 164 -5.84 4.78 24.65
CA TRP A 164 -4.73 3.81 24.72
C TRP A 164 -3.57 4.33 25.58
N ARG A 165 -3.25 5.63 25.48
CA ARG A 165 -2.24 6.27 26.34
C ARG A 165 -2.64 6.22 27.81
N ASN A 166 -3.92 6.43 28.12
CA ASN A 166 -4.43 6.33 29.48
C ASN A 166 -4.35 4.90 30.06
N GLN A 167 -4.34 3.88 29.20
CA GLN A 167 -4.11 2.47 29.57
C GLN A 167 -2.61 2.10 29.66
N GLY A 168 -1.70 3.06 29.52
CA GLY A 168 -0.25 2.84 29.59
C GLY A 168 0.38 2.33 28.29
N LEU A 169 -0.35 2.36 27.17
CA LEU A 169 0.19 2.01 25.86
C LEU A 169 0.86 3.22 25.19
N THR A 170 1.99 3.02 24.54
CA THR A 170 2.62 4.10 23.76
C THR A 170 1.86 4.26 22.43
N ALA A 171 0.90 5.18 22.39
CA ALA A 171 0.07 5.43 21.20
C ALA A 171 0.26 6.84 20.61
N PHE A 172 0.52 6.92 19.30
CA PHE A 172 0.68 8.19 18.59
C PHE A 172 -0.08 8.22 17.26
N ILE A 173 -0.61 9.39 16.92
CA ILE A 173 -1.10 9.71 15.58
C ILE A 173 -0.26 10.85 15.03
N ILE A 174 0.46 10.55 13.95
CA ILE A 174 1.35 11.48 13.25
C ILE A 174 0.65 11.86 11.96
N ASN A 175 0.51 13.16 11.72
CA ASN A 175 -0.05 13.75 10.51
C ASN A 175 0.98 14.64 9.83
#